data_AF-A0A1H2PUL6-F1
#
_entry.id   AF-A0A1H2PUL6-F1
#
_cell.length_a   1.000
_cell.length_b   1.000
_cell.length_c   1.000
_cell.angle_alpha   90.00
_cell.angle_beta   90.00
_cell.angle_gamma   90.00
#
_symmetry.space_group_name_H-M   'P 1'
#
loop_
_entity.id
_entity.type
_entity.pdbx_description
1 polymer ?
#
loop_
_entity_poly.entity_id
_entity_poly.type
_entity_poly.pdbx_seq_one_letter_code
_entity_poly.pdbx_strand_id
1 'polypeptide(L)'
;MNAVNETEPRAIETAPPLEVADPSKNLILVPLSQLLPRRSKRNARETPRRSIPELAASIARIGLLQNLVVILSADGEQYEVVAATAD
;
A
#
# COMPACT_ATOMS: atom_id res chain seq x y z
N MET A 1 -45.14 31.33 -6.62
CA MET A 1 -43.67 31.42 -6.72
C MET A 1 -43.08 30.47 -5.70
N ASN A 2 -42.58 29.30 -6.12
CA ASN A 2 -41.79 28.42 -5.26
C ASN A 2 -40.63 27.89 -6.11
N ALA A 3 -39.42 28.32 -5.77
CA ALA A 3 -38.21 27.97 -6.49
C ALA A 3 -37.85 26.51 -6.21
N VAL A 4 -37.77 25.73 -7.27
CA VAL A 4 -37.15 24.41 -7.29
C VAL A 4 -35.64 24.62 -7.37
N ASN A 5 -34.90 24.25 -6.33
CA ASN A 5 -33.45 24.27 -6.33
C ASN A 5 -32.92 23.17 -7.26
N GLU A 6 -32.30 23.59 -8.36
CA GLU A 6 -31.59 22.72 -9.29
C GLU A 6 -30.36 22.13 -8.59
N THR A 7 -30.38 20.81 -8.38
CA THR A 7 -29.22 20.06 -7.88
C THR A 7 -28.17 20.00 -8.98
N GLU A 8 -27.13 20.82 -8.85
CA GLU A 8 -25.93 20.75 -9.67
C GLU A 8 -25.31 19.34 -9.58
N PRO A 9 -25.07 18.64 -10.71
CA PRO A 9 -24.36 17.38 -10.70
C PRO A 9 -22.89 17.68 -10.39
N ARG A 10 -22.52 17.52 -9.12
CA ARG A 10 -21.13 17.55 -8.68
C ARG A 10 -20.40 16.46 -9.46
N ALA A 11 -19.58 16.88 -10.42
CA ALA A 11 -18.74 16.00 -11.22
C ALA A 11 -17.85 15.21 -10.25
N ILE A 12 -18.25 13.97 -10.00
CA ILE A 12 -17.34 12.94 -9.51
C ILE A 12 -16.35 12.73 -10.64
N GLU A 13 -15.24 13.47 -10.57
CA GLU A 13 -14.06 13.19 -11.38
C GLU A 13 -13.73 11.72 -11.13
N THR A 14 -14.10 10.88 -12.10
CA THR A 14 -14.00 9.44 -11.99
C THR A 14 -12.51 9.16 -12.06
N ALA A 15 -11.86 9.11 -10.89
CA ALA A 15 -10.47 8.69 -10.81
C ALA A 15 -10.36 7.37 -11.59
N PRO A 16 -9.38 7.24 -12.50
CA PRO A 16 -9.26 6.05 -13.32
C PRO A 16 -9.28 4.81 -12.42
N PRO A 17 -9.96 3.72 -12.84
CA PRO A 17 -9.92 2.46 -12.09
C PRO A 17 -8.46 2.11 -11.79
N LEU A 18 -8.16 1.81 -10.53
CA LEU A 18 -6.82 1.37 -10.15
C LEU A 18 -6.49 0.12 -10.95
N GLU A 19 -5.67 0.27 -11.98
CA GLU A 19 -5.25 -0.84 -12.81
C GLU A 19 -4.50 -1.84 -11.92
N VAL A 20 -4.90 -3.11 -11.97
CA VAL A 20 -4.25 -4.17 -11.20
C VAL A 20 -2.86 -4.36 -11.80
N ALA A 21 -1.89 -3.66 -11.24
CA ALA A 21 -0.50 -3.76 -11.64
C ALA A 21 0.03 -5.16 -11.31
N ASP A 22 0.74 -5.78 -12.26
CA ASP A 22 1.49 -7.00 -11.98
C ASP A 22 2.67 -6.64 -11.06
N PRO A 23 2.65 -7.07 -9.78
CA PRO A 23 3.65 -6.63 -8.81
C PRO A 23 5.05 -7.14 -9.13
N SER A 24 5.17 -8.21 -9.94
CA SER A 24 6.46 -8.76 -10.34
C SER A 24 7.13 -7.93 -11.45
N LYS A 25 6.34 -7.13 -12.20
CA LYS A 25 6.84 -6.25 -13.25
C LYS A 25 7.22 -4.87 -12.74
N ASN A 26 6.70 -4.46 -11.58
CA ASN A 26 6.90 -3.13 -10.99
C ASN A 26 7.74 -3.20 -9.70
N LEU A 27 8.91 -3.83 -9.79
CA LEU A 27 9.84 -3.90 -8.66
C LEU A 27 10.73 -2.66 -8.62
N ILE A 28 10.76 -2.04 -7.44
CA ILE A 28 11.64 -0.91 -7.14
C ILE A 28 12.39 -1.16 -5.84
N LEU A 29 13.62 -0.67 -5.75
CA LEU A 29 14.36 -0.66 -4.50
C LEU A 29 13.99 0.60 -3.72
N VAL A 30 13.37 0.42 -2.56
CA VAL A 30 12.94 1.52 -1.68
C VAL A 30 13.84 1.58 -0.45
N PRO A 31 14.49 2.72 -0.15
CA PRO A 31 15.19 2.91 1.11
C PRO A 31 14.22 2.77 2.29
N LEU A 32 14.62 2.06 3.35
CA LEU A 32 13.76 1.84 4.52
C LEU A 32 13.31 3.16 5.18
N SER A 33 14.09 4.23 5.08
CA SER A 33 13.75 5.57 5.58
C SER A 33 12.58 6.23 4.85
N GLN A 34 12.29 5.79 3.62
CA GLN A 34 11.14 6.24 2.84
C GLN A 34 9.90 5.40 3.12
N LEU A 35 10.00 4.31 3.88
CA LEU A 35 8.83 3.56 4.32
C LEU A 35 8.19 4.24 5.52
N LEU A 36 6.86 4.34 5.52
CA LEU A 36 6.15 4.82 6.69
C LEU A 36 6.38 3.88 7.88
N PRO A 37 6.78 4.41 9.06
CA PRO A 37 7.07 3.59 10.24
C PRO A 37 5.78 3.03 10.88
N ARG A 38 4.62 3.57 10.51
CA ARG A 38 3.32 3.14 11.02
C ARG A 38 2.72 2.07 10.13
N ARG A 39 1.92 1.21 10.74
CA ARG A 39 1.14 0.22 10.00
C ARG A 39 0.12 0.94 9.11
N SER A 40 0.09 0.55 7.84
CA SER A 40 -0.89 1.05 6.89
C SER A 40 -2.32 0.77 7.35
N LYS A 41 -3.23 1.73 7.16
CA LYS A 41 -4.68 1.50 7.35
C LYS A 41 -5.26 0.54 6.32
N ARG A 42 -4.59 0.41 5.18
CA ARG A 42 -4.95 -0.51 4.08
C ARG A 42 -4.41 -1.92 4.31
N ASN A 43 -3.55 -2.12 5.30
CA ASN A 43 -3.03 -3.44 5.65
C ASN A 43 -4.05 -4.22 6.48
N ALA A 44 -4.80 -5.09 5.80
CA ALA A 44 -5.86 -5.93 6.37
C ALA A 44 -5.36 -7.17 7.15
N ARG A 45 -4.05 -7.33 7.41
CA ARG A 45 -3.50 -8.53 8.06
C ARG A 45 -3.95 -8.67 9.53
N GLU A 46 -4.95 -9.48 9.80
CA GLU A 46 -5.38 -9.72 11.20
C GLU A 46 -4.52 -10.74 11.92
N THR A 47 -3.73 -11.53 11.18
CA THR A 47 -2.91 -12.60 11.74
C THR A 47 -1.78 -12.06 12.62
N PRO A 48 -1.53 -12.70 13.79
CA PRO A 48 -0.46 -12.31 14.68
C PRO A 48 0.89 -12.31 13.94
N ARG A 49 1.76 -11.39 14.33
CA ARG A 49 3.12 -11.30 13.78
C ARG A 49 3.82 -12.63 14.04
N ARG A 50 4.26 -13.31 12.98
CA ARG A 50 5.26 -14.37 13.09
C ARG A 50 6.49 -13.81 13.80
N SER A 51 7.24 -14.66 14.50
CA SER A 51 8.46 -14.29 15.23
C SER A 51 9.38 -13.41 14.37
N ILE A 52 9.52 -12.13 14.73
CA ILE A 52 10.43 -11.20 14.07
C ILE A 52 11.90 -11.67 14.11
N PRO A 53 12.41 -12.26 15.22
CA PRO A 53 13.78 -12.73 15.26
C PRO A 53 14.08 -13.80 14.19
N GLU A 54 13.19 -14.78 14.01
CA GLU A 54 13.35 -15.81 12.97
C GLU A 54 13.27 -15.21 11.56
N LEU A 55 12.34 -14.27 11.34
CA LEU A 55 12.23 -13.59 10.05
C LEU A 55 13.50 -12.79 9.73
N ALA A 56 14.05 -12.06 10.71
CA ALA A 56 15.28 -11.31 10.54
C ALA A 56 16.48 -12.22 10.24
N ALA A 57 16.60 -13.35 10.96
CA ALA A 57 17.65 -14.34 10.69
C ALA A 57 17.53 -14.95 9.29
N SER A 58 16.30 -15.23 8.83
CA SER A 58 16.05 -15.69 7.46
C SER A 58 16.45 -14.63 6.43
N ILE A 59 15.98 -13.39 6.58
CA ILE A 59 16.33 -12.28 5.67
C ILE A 59 17.85 -12.07 5.61
N ALA A 60 18.56 -12.18 6.74
CA ALA A 60 20.02 -12.06 6.76
C ALA A 60 20.72 -13.22 6.03
N ARG A 61 20.16 -14.44 6.06
CA ARG A 61 20.76 -15.63 5.46
C ARG A 61 20.50 -15.77 3.96
N ILE A 62 19.26 -15.53 3.53
CA ILE A 62 18.81 -15.82 2.16
C ILE A 62 18.21 -14.60 1.45
N GLY A 63 18.15 -13.45 2.11
CA GLY A 63 17.50 -12.26 1.58
C GLY A 63 15.99 -12.27 1.78
N LEU A 64 15.35 -11.21 1.30
CA LEU A 64 13.90 -11.08 1.35
C LEU A 64 13.27 -11.98 0.27
N LEU A 65 12.71 -13.12 0.68
CA LEU A 65 12.07 -14.06 -0.24
C LEU A 65 10.82 -13.50 -0.91
N GLN A 66 10.09 -12.64 -0.20
CA GLN A 66 8.85 -12.08 -0.69
C GLN A 66 8.87 -10.56 -0.55
N ASN A 67 8.76 -9.90 -1.71
CA ASN A 67 8.73 -8.45 -1.79
C ASN A 67 7.49 -7.88 -1.09
N LEU A 68 7.62 -6.63 -0.64
CA LEU A 68 6.53 -5.88 -0.03
C LEU A 68 5.68 -5.22 -1.11
N VAL A 69 4.38 -5.16 -0.88
CA VAL A 69 3.48 -4.36 -1.70
C VAL A 69 3.37 -2.98 -1.07
N VAL A 70 3.73 -1.95 -1.84
CA VAL A 70 3.74 -0.56 -1.39
C VAL A 70 2.84 0.31 -2.25
N ILE A 71 2.30 1.35 -1.64
CA ILE A 71 1.58 2.43 -2.33
C ILE A 71 2.26 3.74 -1.96
N LEU A 72 2.39 4.66 -2.93
CA LEU A 72 2.87 6.00 -2.63
C LEU A 72 1.88 6.71 -1.70
N SER A 73 2.38 7.32 -0.63
CA SER A 73 1.54 8.08 0.31
C SER A 73 0.92 9.28 -0.39
N ALA A 74 -0.16 9.83 0.18
CA ALA A 74 -0.85 10.99 -0.38
C ALA A 74 0.08 12.20 -0.57
N ASP A 75 1.08 12.35 0.29
CA ASP A 75 2.08 13.42 0.22
C ASP A 75 3.17 13.18 -0.85
N GLY A 76 3.24 11.99 -1.45
CA GLY A 76 4.19 11.67 -2.52
C GLY A 76 5.63 11.40 -2.08
N GLU A 77 5.96 11.57 -0.80
CA GLU A 77 7.34 11.49 -0.30
C GLU A 77 7.73 10.10 0.25
N GLN A 78 6.74 9.34 0.72
CA GLN A 78 6.95 8.08 1.43
C GLN A 78 6.07 6.97 0.88
N TYR A 79 6.49 5.73 1.09
CA TYR A 79 5.76 4.55 0.69
C TYR A 79 5.07 3.89 1.89
N GLU A 80 3.82 3.53 1.69
CA GLU A 80 2.98 2.82 2.65
C GLU A 80 2.98 1.32 2.33
N VAL A 81 3.38 0.49 3.30
CA VAL A 81 3.37 -0.98 3.14
C VAL A 81 1.95 -1.52 3.39
N VAL A 82 1.28 -1.94 2.32
CA VAL A 82 -0.12 -2.40 2.39
C VAL A 82 -0.23 -3.92 2.53
N ALA A 83 0.71 -4.68 2.00
CA ALA A 83 0.75 -6.12 2.16
C ALA A 83 2.18 -6.65 2.14
N ALA A 84 2.36 -7.80 2.78
CA ALA A 84 3.44 -8.71 2.49
C ALA A 84 2.75 -9.99 1.99
N THR A 85 3.01 -10.38 0.76
CA THR A 85 2.47 -11.62 0.21
C THR A 85 2.98 -12.77 1.07
N ALA A 86 2.09 -13.65 1.47
CA ALA A 86 2.42 -14.95 2.01
C ALA A 86 1.43 -15.84 1.29
N ASP A 87 1.89 -16.48 0.22
CA ASP A 87 1.19 -17.61 -0.34
C ASP A 87 1.47 -18.83 0.55
#